data_AF-A0A3A0DRY4-F1
#
_entry.id   AF-A0A3A0DRY4-F1
#
_cell.length_a   1.000
_cell.length_b   1.000
_cell.length_c   1.000
_cell.angle_alpha   90.00
_cell.angle_beta   90.00
_cell.angle_gamma   90.00
#
_symmetry.space_group_name_H-M   'P 1'
#
loop_
_entity.id
_entity.type
_entity.pdbx_description
1 polymer ?
#
loop_
_entity_poly.entity_id
_entity_poly.type
_entity_poly.pdbx_seq_one_letter_code
_entity_poly.pdbx_strand_id
1 'polypeptide(L)'
;MPVEIDLGMPPAGYSLTAARPEEDVAFQFQEFTSTEDGQHFIQRLEGIPDEILRRLSPKVFPSQVDNLLAICDGSGKATVYLNEITLRARMRASGPVHAGQPVTKNDIVEVDRLELGVELPDDAGVVFLFSVGWRKGLFYDFGPLVKPNPLRRQYDIAAVLGQAYCYVLFQERFTISDREWDALFAAKWFPFAGLHHESIDALIGHVRSGWDPDQMLDDVVARIKERLPLMLDSWRNHSSFAPHFDILARAADRFQNDDFVSCTGLLFPRIEGILRTHHTSLGTTTRPSPANLTKTAVASKLENEKCLLLPHRFATYLSNVYFADFNPVAHDINVSRHSVAHGVASASEFNKKSAMLAILVVHQLFYFLENKRSEANNRAVGAAPEGNVQGCEVPCAG
;
A
#
# COMPACT_ATOMS: atom_id res chain seq x y z
N MET A 1 3.18 26.03 19.91
CA MET A 1 1.77 26.11 20.32
C MET A 1 0.97 26.54 19.11
N PRO A 2 -0.27 26.04 18.93
CA PRO A 2 -1.10 26.41 17.79
C PRO A 2 -1.39 27.92 17.79
N VAL A 3 -1.58 28.46 16.59
CA VAL A 3 -1.87 29.89 16.36
C VAL A 3 -3.25 30.00 15.72
N GLU A 4 -4.08 30.91 16.24
CA GLU A 4 -5.34 31.28 15.59
C GLU A 4 -5.12 32.36 14.53
N ILE A 5 -5.72 32.18 13.36
CA ILE A 5 -5.72 33.17 12.28
C ILE A 5 -7.15 33.42 11.78
N ASP A 6 -7.34 34.57 11.14
CA ASP A 6 -8.59 34.95 10.49
C ASP A 6 -8.41 34.95 8.97
N LEU A 7 -9.09 34.05 8.26
CA LEU A 7 -9.10 33.93 6.81
C LEU A 7 -10.06 34.92 6.14
N GLY A 8 -10.91 35.60 6.92
CA GLY A 8 -11.95 36.53 6.46
C GLY A 8 -13.21 35.83 5.95
N MET A 9 -13.07 34.66 5.32
CA MET A 9 -14.16 33.78 4.90
C MET A 9 -13.76 32.31 5.02
N PRO A 10 -14.72 31.39 5.24
CA PRO A 10 -14.44 29.96 5.24
C PRO A 10 -13.96 29.50 3.85
N PRO A 11 -12.84 28.76 3.76
CA PRO A 11 -12.38 28.23 2.49
C PRO A 11 -13.38 27.22 1.93
N ALA A 12 -13.65 27.28 0.63
CA ALA A 12 -14.54 26.35 -0.07
C ALA A 12 -13.78 25.30 -0.90
N GLY A 13 -12.53 25.59 -1.29
CA GLY A 13 -11.73 24.74 -2.15
C GLY A 13 -11.02 25.50 -3.27
N TYR A 14 -10.63 24.78 -4.31
CA TYR A 14 -9.94 25.34 -5.47
C TYR A 14 -10.84 25.33 -6.69
N SER A 15 -10.87 26.44 -7.42
CA SER A 15 -11.61 26.51 -8.67
C SER A 15 -11.07 25.48 -9.69
N LEU A 16 -11.98 24.76 -10.35
CA LEU A 16 -11.64 23.81 -11.42
C LEU A 16 -11.47 24.51 -12.77
N THR A 17 -12.11 25.67 -12.95
CA THR A 17 -12.08 26.45 -14.19
C THR A 17 -11.90 27.93 -13.90
N ALA A 18 -11.48 28.71 -14.90
CA ALA A 18 -11.63 30.15 -14.84
C ALA A 18 -13.12 30.52 -14.94
N ALA A 19 -13.52 31.58 -14.27
CA ALA A 19 -14.87 32.14 -14.34
C ALA A 19 -14.76 33.67 -14.40
N ARG A 20 -15.70 34.29 -15.12
CA ARG A 20 -15.88 35.75 -15.12
C ARG A 20 -16.70 36.15 -13.88
N PRO A 21 -16.75 37.45 -13.54
CA PRO A 21 -17.68 37.94 -12.54
C PRO A 21 -19.11 37.46 -12.86
N GLU A 22 -19.82 37.00 -11.83
CA GLU A 22 -21.20 36.50 -11.90
C GLU A 22 -21.39 35.15 -12.63
N GLU A 23 -20.32 34.49 -13.09
CA GLU A 23 -20.40 33.12 -13.59
C GLU A 23 -20.29 32.11 -12.44
N ASP A 24 -21.09 31.04 -12.54
CA ASP A 24 -20.97 29.88 -11.65
C ASP A 24 -19.68 29.13 -11.94
N VAL A 25 -19.00 28.68 -10.88
CA VAL A 25 -17.75 27.93 -10.99
C VAL A 25 -17.79 26.66 -10.17
N ALA A 26 -17.35 25.56 -10.78
CA ALA A 26 -17.12 24.31 -10.07
C ALA A 26 -15.80 24.42 -9.29
N PHE A 27 -15.78 23.90 -8.07
CA PHE A 27 -14.58 23.87 -7.25
C PHE A 27 -14.36 22.48 -6.63
N GLN A 28 -13.10 22.15 -6.44
CA GLN A 28 -12.65 20.95 -5.74
C GLN A 28 -12.51 21.28 -4.26
N PHE A 29 -13.43 20.78 -3.43
CA PHE A 29 -13.40 20.99 -1.97
C PHE A 29 -12.56 19.96 -1.22
N GLN A 30 -12.25 18.81 -1.83
CA GLN A 30 -11.45 17.76 -1.23
C GLN A 30 -10.44 17.21 -2.23
N GLU A 31 -9.16 17.16 -1.91
CA GLU A 31 -8.13 16.60 -2.80
C GLU A 31 -6.93 16.12 -2.00
N PHE A 32 -6.22 15.13 -2.55
CA PHE A 32 -4.83 14.87 -2.20
C PHE A 32 -3.97 15.09 -3.42
N THR A 33 -2.91 15.87 -3.28
CA THR A 33 -1.87 16.06 -4.29
C THR A 33 -0.49 15.96 -3.64
N SER A 34 0.52 15.60 -4.42
CA SER A 34 1.89 15.42 -3.98
C SER A 34 2.88 16.04 -4.96
N THR A 35 4.15 16.05 -4.60
CA THR A 35 5.23 16.58 -5.46
C THR A 35 5.25 15.97 -6.88
N GLU A 36 4.73 14.75 -7.09
CA GLU A 36 4.65 14.13 -8.42
C GLU A 36 3.65 14.78 -9.36
N ASP A 37 2.64 15.48 -8.83
CA ASP A 37 1.66 16.17 -9.66
C ASP A 37 2.25 17.46 -10.27
N GLY A 38 3.51 17.76 -9.97
CA GLY A 38 4.30 18.82 -10.59
C GLY A 38 3.62 20.18 -10.44
N GLN A 39 3.30 20.82 -11.57
CA GLN A 39 2.72 22.17 -11.57
C GLN A 39 1.36 22.22 -10.85
N HIS A 40 0.56 21.15 -10.90
CA HIS A 40 -0.73 21.10 -10.22
C HIS A 40 -0.55 21.20 -8.70
N PHE A 41 0.41 20.47 -8.16
CA PHE A 41 0.78 20.54 -6.74
C PHE A 41 1.24 21.94 -6.34
N ILE A 42 2.10 22.58 -7.15
CA ILE A 42 2.58 23.93 -6.89
C ILE A 42 1.42 24.94 -6.87
N GLN A 43 0.48 24.85 -7.83
CA GLN A 43 -0.71 25.71 -7.84
C GLN A 43 -1.57 25.54 -6.58
N ARG A 44 -1.65 24.32 -6.02
CA ARG A 44 -2.32 24.10 -4.74
C ARG A 44 -1.56 24.68 -3.56
N LEU A 45 -0.23 24.58 -3.53
CA LEU A 45 0.57 25.18 -2.47
C LEU A 45 0.51 26.73 -2.47
N GLU A 46 0.49 27.35 -3.66
CA GLU A 46 0.39 28.80 -3.83
C GLU A 46 -1.01 29.38 -3.51
N GLY A 47 -1.99 28.51 -3.23
CA GLY A 47 -3.32 28.90 -2.78
C GLY A 47 -3.45 28.95 -1.26
N ILE A 48 -4.25 28.04 -0.70
CA ILE A 48 -4.67 28.10 0.71
C ILE A 48 -3.48 27.95 1.68
N PRO A 49 -2.51 27.04 1.48
CA PRO A 49 -1.32 26.98 2.32
C PRO A 49 -0.55 28.30 2.36
N ASP A 50 -0.26 28.94 1.22
CA ASP A 50 0.43 30.24 1.20
C ASP A 50 -0.39 31.35 1.88
N GLU A 51 -1.72 31.35 1.67
CA GLU A 51 -2.63 32.31 2.31
C GLU A 51 -2.67 32.17 3.84
N ILE A 52 -2.56 30.93 4.36
CA ILE A 52 -2.38 30.64 5.78
C ILE A 52 -1.03 31.18 6.26
N LEU A 53 0.06 30.85 5.56
CA LEU A 53 1.42 31.26 5.94
C LEU A 53 1.58 32.78 6.02
N ARG A 54 0.92 33.54 5.11
CA ARG A 54 0.93 35.01 5.09
C ARG A 54 0.29 35.65 6.34
N ARG A 55 -0.59 34.92 7.04
CA ARG A 55 -1.27 35.40 8.26
C ARG A 55 -0.52 35.05 9.54
N LEU A 56 0.49 34.20 9.46
CA LEU A 56 1.30 33.84 10.62
C LEU A 56 2.26 34.99 10.99
N SER A 57 2.45 35.16 12.30
CA SER A 57 3.45 36.05 12.87
C SER A 57 4.30 35.28 13.89
N PRO A 58 5.63 35.20 13.73
CA PRO A 58 6.44 35.86 12.69
C PRO A 58 6.20 35.29 11.27
N LYS A 59 6.67 36.02 10.26
CA LYS A 59 6.60 35.58 8.86
C LYS A 59 7.34 34.26 8.68
N VAL A 60 6.67 33.28 8.07
CA VAL A 60 7.21 31.95 7.75
C VAL A 60 7.39 31.83 6.24
N PHE A 61 8.53 31.29 5.79
CA PHE A 61 8.76 31.01 4.38
C PHE A 61 8.32 29.57 4.03
N PRO A 62 7.77 29.33 2.83
CA PRO A 62 7.34 27.98 2.42
C PRO A 62 8.43 26.91 2.54
N SER A 63 9.71 27.27 2.32
CA SER A 63 10.85 26.36 2.46
C SER A 63 11.11 25.89 3.90
N GLN A 64 10.53 26.54 4.90
CA GLN A 64 10.64 26.19 6.31
C GLN A 64 9.53 25.25 6.78
N VAL A 65 8.53 24.97 5.94
CA VAL A 65 7.36 24.17 6.31
C VAL A 65 7.70 22.69 6.13
N ASP A 66 7.89 21.99 7.22
CA ASP A 66 7.96 20.53 7.25
C ASP A 66 6.54 19.93 7.31
N ASN A 67 5.75 20.37 8.28
CA ASN A 67 4.34 20.02 8.41
C ASN A 67 3.50 21.25 8.78
N LEU A 68 2.31 21.34 8.19
CA LEU A 68 1.31 22.37 8.46
C LEU A 68 -0.07 21.72 8.51
N LEU A 69 -0.76 21.86 9.64
CA LEU A 69 -2.18 21.52 9.80
C LEU A 69 -2.96 22.79 10.08
N ALA A 70 -4.01 23.04 9.32
CA ALA A 70 -5.01 24.05 9.64
C ALA A 70 -6.38 23.39 9.81
N ILE A 71 -7.06 23.73 10.89
CA ILE A 71 -8.44 23.34 11.17
C ILE A 71 -9.29 24.60 11.05
N CYS A 72 -10.10 24.67 10.00
CA CYS A 72 -10.89 25.84 9.63
C CYS A 72 -12.34 25.66 10.07
N ASP A 73 -12.91 26.69 10.70
CA ASP A 73 -14.32 26.69 11.11
C ASP A 73 -15.23 27.40 10.08
N GLY A 74 -16.54 27.32 10.31
CA GLY A 74 -17.54 27.98 9.46
C GLY A 74 -17.59 29.50 9.56
N SER A 75 -16.83 30.11 10.49
CA SER A 75 -16.71 31.56 10.66
C SER A 75 -15.57 32.17 9.84
N GLY A 76 -14.71 31.34 9.25
CA GLY A 76 -13.51 31.80 8.54
C GLY A 76 -12.28 31.92 9.43
N LYS A 77 -12.33 31.43 10.67
CA LYS A 77 -11.15 31.31 11.52
C LYS A 77 -10.48 29.95 11.33
N ALA A 78 -9.19 29.89 11.60
CA ALA A 78 -8.45 28.63 11.57
C ALA A 78 -7.46 28.53 12.73
N THR A 79 -7.37 27.33 13.31
CA THR A 79 -6.31 26.95 14.24
C THR A 79 -5.20 26.28 13.45
N VAL A 80 -4.00 26.84 13.49
CA VAL A 80 -2.85 26.41 12.68
C VAL A 80 -1.75 25.84 13.56
N TYR A 81 -1.31 24.63 13.22
CA TYR A 81 -0.16 23.95 13.78
C TYR A 81 0.93 23.93 12.71
N LEU A 82 2.11 24.45 13.02
CA LEU A 82 3.22 24.53 12.09
C LEU A 82 4.47 23.89 12.71
N ASN A 83 5.00 22.85 12.07
CA ASN A 83 6.21 22.12 12.45
C ASN A 83 6.23 21.63 13.91
N GLU A 84 5.06 21.39 14.48
CA GLU A 84 4.91 21.00 15.89
C GLU A 84 4.10 19.72 16.07
N ILE A 85 3.57 19.18 14.97
CA ILE A 85 2.76 17.98 14.98
C ILE A 85 3.69 16.78 15.07
N THR A 86 3.41 15.89 16.02
CA THR A 86 4.10 14.59 16.09
C THR A 86 3.29 13.57 15.31
N LEU A 87 3.77 13.22 14.13
CA LEU A 87 3.15 12.22 13.28
C LEU A 87 3.41 10.80 13.84
N ARG A 88 2.33 10.06 14.06
CA ARG A 88 2.38 8.65 14.45
C ARG A 88 1.66 7.82 13.41
N ALA A 89 2.36 6.88 12.79
CA ALA A 89 1.75 5.99 11.83
C ALA A 89 1.48 4.63 12.47
N ARG A 90 0.26 4.10 12.26
CA ARG A 90 -0.05 2.70 12.50
C ARG A 90 0.29 1.91 11.26
N MET A 91 1.25 1.00 11.36
CA MET A 91 1.77 0.24 10.22
C MET A 91 1.69 -1.26 10.45
N ARG A 92 1.59 -2.01 9.35
CA ARG A 92 1.81 -3.46 9.34
C ARG A 92 3.27 -3.73 9.01
N ALA A 93 3.95 -4.41 9.93
CA ALA A 93 5.36 -4.74 9.77
C ALA A 93 5.58 -5.96 8.86
N SER A 94 6.72 -6.00 8.16
CA SER A 94 7.15 -7.16 7.37
C SER A 94 7.73 -8.29 8.23
N GLY A 95 8.08 -8.00 9.48
CA GLY A 95 8.60 -8.92 10.47
C GLY A 95 8.55 -8.35 11.90
N PRO A 96 9.22 -8.97 12.87
CA PRO A 96 9.32 -8.46 14.24
C PRO A 96 10.00 -7.10 14.27
N VAL A 97 9.43 -6.15 15.03
CA VAL A 97 10.00 -4.83 15.30
C VAL A 97 9.99 -4.59 16.81
N HIS A 98 11.12 -4.16 17.36
CA HIS A 98 11.26 -3.90 18.79
C HIS A 98 11.15 -2.40 19.12
N ALA A 99 10.68 -2.07 20.32
CA ALA A 99 10.63 -0.69 20.78
C ALA A 99 12.03 -0.05 20.76
N GLY A 100 12.13 1.16 20.21
CA GLY A 100 13.40 1.87 20.03
C GLY A 100 14.23 1.43 18.83
N GLN A 101 13.82 0.38 18.11
CA GLN A 101 14.45 -0.01 16.85
C GLN A 101 14.09 0.99 15.75
N PRO A 102 15.07 1.48 14.96
CA PRO A 102 14.78 2.25 13.76
C PRO A 102 13.97 1.40 12.78
N VAL A 103 12.91 1.98 12.22
CA VAL A 103 12.06 1.35 11.21
C VAL A 103 12.43 1.92 9.85
N THR A 104 12.69 1.03 8.90
CA THR A 104 13.03 1.35 7.53
C THR A 104 11.86 1.02 6.59
N LYS A 105 11.97 1.45 5.33
CA LYS A 105 10.99 1.08 4.30
C LYS A 105 10.88 -0.45 4.08
N ASN A 106 11.92 -1.21 4.39
CA ASN A 106 11.91 -2.69 4.28
C ASN A 106 11.04 -3.35 5.37
N ASP A 107 10.78 -2.64 6.46
CA ASP A 107 10.00 -3.11 7.59
C ASP A 107 8.51 -2.86 7.42
N ILE A 108 8.09 -2.11 6.39
CA ILE A 108 6.71 -1.64 6.20
C ILE A 108 6.04 -2.39 5.05
N VAL A 109 4.91 -3.01 5.33
CA VAL A 109 4.06 -3.69 4.33
C VAL A 109 2.81 -2.88 4.02
N GLU A 110 2.31 -2.13 4.99
CA GLU A 110 1.12 -1.31 4.85
C GLU A 110 1.16 -0.18 5.87
N VAL A 111 0.71 1.01 5.48
CA VAL A 111 0.39 2.09 6.41
C VAL A 111 -1.13 2.15 6.50
N ASP A 112 -1.65 1.92 7.70
CA ASP A 112 -3.08 1.81 7.95
C ASP A 112 -3.68 3.17 8.30
N ARG A 113 -3.06 3.90 9.22
CA ARG A 113 -3.52 5.21 9.70
C ARG A 113 -2.35 6.13 10.00
N LEU A 114 -2.58 7.43 9.87
CA LEU A 114 -1.68 8.49 10.34
C LEU A 114 -2.41 9.34 11.38
N GLU A 115 -1.89 9.35 12.59
CA GLU A 115 -2.39 10.13 13.71
C GLU A 115 -1.53 11.38 13.89
N LEU A 116 -2.21 12.52 14.02
CA LEU A 116 -1.57 13.83 14.15
C LEU A 116 -1.39 14.25 15.62
N GLY A 117 -1.95 13.51 16.59
CA GLY A 117 -2.00 13.94 17.99
C GLY A 117 -2.89 15.17 18.25
N VAL A 118 -3.69 15.56 17.24
CA VAL A 118 -4.65 16.66 17.29
C VAL A 118 -6.01 16.13 16.85
N GLU A 119 -7.07 16.47 17.58
CA GLU A 119 -8.44 16.10 17.21
C GLU A 119 -8.89 16.90 15.98
N LEU A 120 -9.50 16.22 14.99
CA LEU A 120 -9.96 16.81 13.74
C LEU A 120 -11.50 16.76 13.68
N PRO A 121 -12.23 17.81 14.10
CA PRO A 121 -13.70 17.81 14.21
C PRO A 121 -14.41 17.50 12.88
N ASP A 122 -15.41 16.61 12.89
CA ASP A 122 -16.10 16.14 11.68
C ASP A 122 -16.83 17.23 10.89
N ASP A 123 -17.08 18.38 11.53
CA ASP A 123 -17.73 19.56 10.98
C ASP A 123 -16.76 20.72 10.65
N ALA A 124 -15.45 20.50 10.75
CA ALA A 124 -14.41 21.47 10.39
C ALA A 124 -13.70 21.11 9.08
N GLY A 125 -13.30 22.15 8.34
CA GLY A 125 -12.41 22.00 7.19
C GLY A 125 -10.98 21.73 7.64
N VAL A 126 -10.24 20.95 6.86
CA VAL A 126 -8.87 20.53 7.19
C VAL A 126 -7.95 20.82 6.02
N VAL A 127 -6.76 21.36 6.30
CA VAL A 127 -5.62 21.40 5.38
C VAL A 127 -4.45 20.75 6.08
N PHE A 128 -3.84 19.76 5.46
CA PHE A 128 -2.65 19.09 5.98
C PHE A 128 -1.58 18.96 4.90
N LEU A 129 -0.51 19.73 5.07
CA LEU A 129 0.72 19.66 4.29
C LEU A 129 1.77 18.95 5.14
N PHE A 130 2.48 17.97 4.58
CA PHE A 130 3.54 17.25 5.27
C PHE A 130 4.67 16.91 4.32
N SER A 131 5.87 16.69 4.88
CA SER A 131 7.06 16.28 4.15
C SER A 131 7.43 14.84 4.49
N VAL A 132 8.06 14.17 3.53
CA VAL A 132 8.75 12.89 3.70
C VAL A 132 10.07 13.02 2.96
N GLY A 133 11.12 13.38 3.68
CA GLY A 133 12.38 13.83 3.07
C GLY A 133 12.14 15.01 2.13
N TRP A 134 12.51 14.87 0.86
CA TRP A 134 12.35 15.93 -0.16
C TRP A 134 10.97 16.02 -0.79
N ARG A 135 10.09 15.05 -0.51
CA ARG A 135 8.75 14.98 -1.08
C ARG A 135 7.74 15.59 -0.13
N LYS A 136 6.64 16.08 -0.67
CA LYS A 136 5.53 16.64 0.09
C LYS A 136 4.21 16.06 -0.36
N GLY A 137 3.27 15.94 0.57
CA GLY A 137 1.87 15.67 0.32
C GLY A 137 1.02 16.80 0.88
N LEU A 138 -0.02 17.19 0.14
CA LEU A 138 -1.06 18.12 0.57
C LEU A 138 -2.39 17.39 0.48
N PHE A 139 -3.05 17.24 1.62
CA PHE A 139 -4.44 16.85 1.70
C PHE A 139 -5.26 18.05 2.17
N TYR A 140 -6.43 18.25 1.57
CA TYR A 140 -7.42 19.17 2.13
C TYR A 140 -8.83 18.61 1.97
N ASP A 141 -9.71 18.98 2.91
CA ASP A 141 -11.14 18.73 2.84
C ASP A 141 -11.90 19.91 3.46
N PHE A 142 -12.64 20.63 2.64
CA PHE A 142 -13.52 21.74 3.03
C PHE A 142 -15.00 21.39 2.90
N GLY A 143 -15.35 20.14 2.58
CA GLY A 143 -16.73 19.68 2.49
C GLY A 143 -17.62 20.09 3.68
N PRO A 144 -17.11 20.04 4.93
CA PRO A 144 -17.84 20.53 6.10
C PRO A 144 -18.18 22.02 6.10
N LEU A 145 -17.47 22.83 5.31
CA LEU A 145 -17.63 24.29 5.25
C LEU A 145 -18.43 24.75 4.03
N VAL A 146 -18.67 23.87 3.05
CA VAL A 146 -19.37 24.23 1.80
C VAL A 146 -20.85 24.53 2.07
N LYS A 147 -21.26 25.77 1.81
CA LYS A 147 -22.66 26.21 1.88
C LYS A 147 -23.39 26.01 0.55
N PRO A 148 -24.72 25.83 0.54
CA PRO A 148 -25.64 25.85 1.69
C PRO A 148 -25.74 24.52 2.44
N ASN A 149 -25.08 23.45 1.96
CA ASN A 149 -25.25 22.10 2.47
C ASN A 149 -23.92 21.54 3.02
N PRO A 150 -23.49 21.96 4.23
CA PRO A 150 -22.27 21.48 4.83
C PRO A 150 -22.36 19.97 5.11
N LEU A 151 -21.39 19.21 4.62
CA LEU A 151 -21.34 17.76 4.80
C LEU A 151 -20.33 17.42 5.90
N ARG A 152 -20.82 16.92 7.03
CA ARG A 152 -19.92 16.34 8.04
C ARG A 152 -19.12 15.19 7.44
N ARG A 153 -17.84 15.06 7.81
CA ARG A 153 -16.98 13.97 7.37
C ARG A 153 -17.53 12.63 7.88
N GLN A 154 -17.80 11.70 6.96
CA GLN A 154 -18.35 10.36 7.26
C GLN A 154 -17.31 9.24 7.07
N TYR A 155 -16.02 9.59 7.05
CA TYR A 155 -14.92 8.67 6.80
C TYR A 155 -13.82 8.82 7.86
N ASP A 156 -12.99 7.80 8.03
CA ASP A 156 -11.84 7.86 8.94
C ASP A 156 -10.71 8.69 8.31
N ILE A 157 -10.61 9.95 8.70
CA ILE A 157 -9.57 10.86 8.18
C ILE A 157 -8.15 10.34 8.47
N ALA A 158 -7.92 9.67 9.60
CA ALA A 158 -6.60 9.14 9.92
C ALA A 158 -6.20 8.03 8.93
N ALA A 159 -7.17 7.21 8.47
CA ALA A 159 -6.93 6.23 7.42
C ALA A 159 -6.62 6.89 6.06
N VAL A 160 -7.37 7.94 5.69
CA VAL A 160 -7.09 8.70 4.45
C VAL A 160 -5.71 9.37 4.49
N LEU A 161 -5.33 9.95 5.62
CA LEU A 161 -4.00 10.52 5.81
C LEU A 161 -2.90 9.45 5.83
N GLY A 162 -3.18 8.26 6.38
CA GLY A 162 -2.30 7.10 6.28
C GLY A 162 -2.02 6.69 4.84
N GLN A 163 -3.06 6.66 4.00
CA GLN A 163 -2.96 6.39 2.57
C GLN A 163 -2.19 7.50 1.82
N ALA A 164 -2.46 8.76 2.12
CA ALA A 164 -1.71 9.90 1.58
C ALA A 164 -0.22 9.81 1.92
N TYR A 165 0.09 9.54 3.19
CA TYR A 165 1.47 9.38 3.67
C TYR A 165 2.16 8.19 3.01
N CYS A 166 1.47 7.05 2.91
CA CYS A 166 1.92 5.86 2.20
C CYS A 166 2.32 6.17 0.75
N TYR A 167 1.47 6.92 0.05
CA TYR A 167 1.71 7.33 -1.34
C TYR A 167 3.01 8.14 -1.46
N VAL A 168 3.22 9.15 -0.61
CA VAL A 168 4.45 9.97 -0.66
C VAL A 168 5.68 9.15 -0.29
N LEU A 169 5.58 8.28 0.72
CA LEU A 169 6.69 7.46 1.22
C LEU A 169 7.17 6.41 0.20
N PHE A 170 6.25 5.83 -0.59
CA PHE A 170 6.52 4.76 -1.56
C PHE A 170 6.08 5.11 -2.99
N GLN A 171 6.19 6.39 -3.31
CA GLN A 171 5.75 7.01 -4.55
C GLN A 171 6.18 6.28 -5.83
N GLU A 172 7.37 5.69 -5.83
CA GLU A 172 7.93 4.91 -6.93
C GLU A 172 7.01 3.76 -7.36
N ARG A 173 6.28 3.16 -6.41
CA ARG A 173 5.37 2.04 -6.68
C ARG A 173 4.03 2.49 -7.25
N PHE A 174 3.57 3.68 -6.87
CA PHE A 174 2.28 4.23 -7.30
C PHE A 174 2.37 4.98 -8.63
N THR A 175 3.58 5.30 -9.08
CA THR A 175 3.86 6.02 -10.33
C THR A 175 4.28 5.10 -11.48
N ILE A 176 4.15 3.78 -11.30
CA ILE A 176 4.39 2.82 -12.39
C ILE A 176 3.29 2.97 -13.44
N SER A 177 3.67 3.30 -14.67
CA SER A 177 2.73 3.47 -15.79
C SER A 177 2.15 2.14 -16.26
N ASP A 178 1.01 2.17 -16.97
CA ASP A 178 0.42 0.94 -17.53
C ASP A 178 1.38 0.18 -18.43
N ARG A 179 2.17 0.90 -19.25
CA ARG A 179 3.19 0.27 -20.10
C ARG A 179 4.29 -0.42 -19.29
N GLU A 180 4.71 0.16 -18.18
CA GLU A 180 5.70 -0.44 -17.27
C GLU A 180 5.10 -1.66 -16.55
N TRP A 181 3.82 -1.60 -16.16
CA TRP A 181 3.11 -2.75 -15.63
C TRP A 181 3.02 -3.90 -16.63
N ASP A 182 2.70 -3.60 -17.88
CA ASP A 182 2.66 -4.61 -18.95
C ASP A 182 4.03 -5.28 -19.14
N ALA A 183 5.11 -4.49 -19.10
CA ALA A 183 6.47 -5.00 -19.18
C ALA A 183 6.84 -5.88 -17.97
N LEU A 184 6.47 -5.47 -16.76
CA LEU A 184 6.64 -6.28 -15.55
C LEU A 184 5.90 -7.62 -15.67
N PHE A 185 4.63 -7.60 -16.08
CA PHE A 185 3.81 -8.81 -16.21
C PHE A 185 4.32 -9.73 -17.33
N ALA A 186 4.74 -9.17 -18.46
CA ALA A 186 5.36 -9.94 -19.54
C ALA A 186 6.64 -10.64 -19.05
N ALA A 187 7.44 -9.96 -18.23
CA ALA A 187 8.60 -10.54 -17.57
C ALA A 187 8.26 -11.37 -16.32
N LYS A 188 6.97 -11.58 -16.00
CA LYS A 188 6.46 -12.30 -14.82
C LYS A 188 6.93 -11.72 -13.47
N TRP A 189 7.32 -10.45 -13.44
CA TRP A 189 7.72 -9.74 -12.24
C TRP A 189 6.56 -8.95 -11.63
N PHE A 190 6.65 -8.74 -10.32
CA PHE A 190 5.74 -7.91 -9.53
C PHE A 190 6.54 -7.35 -8.34
N PRO A 191 6.24 -6.12 -7.87
CA PRO A 191 6.87 -5.56 -6.67
C PRO A 191 6.30 -6.20 -5.39
N PHE A 192 6.59 -7.49 -5.19
CA PHE A 192 6.07 -8.28 -4.07
C PHE A 192 6.54 -7.73 -2.72
N ALA A 193 5.68 -7.84 -1.69
CA ALA A 193 5.99 -7.45 -0.31
C ALA A 193 7.19 -8.19 0.30
N GLY A 194 7.52 -9.38 -0.23
CA GLY A 194 8.69 -10.15 0.17
C GLY A 194 10.03 -9.61 -0.37
N LEU A 195 10.01 -8.70 -1.34
CA LEU A 195 11.21 -8.07 -1.87
C LEU A 195 11.66 -6.92 -0.98
N HIS A 196 12.97 -6.68 -0.94
CA HIS A 196 13.51 -5.45 -0.37
C HIS A 196 13.10 -4.26 -1.24
N HIS A 197 12.97 -3.08 -0.62
CA HIS A 197 12.67 -1.84 -1.32
C HIS A 197 13.72 -1.52 -2.37
N GLU A 198 15.02 -1.70 -2.09
CA GLU A 198 16.05 -1.45 -3.11
C GLU A 198 15.89 -2.39 -4.31
N SER A 199 15.47 -3.64 -4.08
CA SER A 199 15.19 -4.59 -5.16
C SER A 199 13.95 -4.18 -5.98
N ILE A 200 12.94 -3.59 -5.35
CA ILE A 200 11.77 -3.06 -6.05
C ILE A 200 12.15 -1.83 -6.87
N ASP A 201 12.94 -0.92 -6.33
CA ASP A 201 13.37 0.29 -7.03
C ASP A 201 14.24 -0.05 -8.24
N ALA A 202 15.16 -0.99 -8.09
CA ALA A 202 15.98 -1.48 -9.20
C ALA A 202 15.15 -2.24 -10.25
N LEU A 203 14.15 -3.04 -9.83
CA LEU A 203 13.22 -3.70 -10.75
C LEU A 203 12.43 -2.69 -11.60
N ILE A 204 11.88 -1.66 -10.97
CA ILE A 204 11.16 -0.57 -11.66
C ILE A 204 12.13 0.21 -12.56
N GLY A 205 13.34 0.48 -12.09
CA GLY A 205 14.40 1.15 -12.83
C GLY A 205 14.83 0.41 -14.11
N HIS A 206 14.97 -0.92 -14.04
CA HIS A 206 15.27 -1.76 -15.21
C HIS A 206 14.16 -1.64 -16.25
N VAL A 207 12.90 -1.81 -15.84
CA VAL A 207 11.75 -1.72 -16.75
C VAL A 207 11.65 -0.33 -17.40
N ARG A 208 11.83 0.74 -16.63
CA ARG A 208 11.89 2.12 -17.13
C ARG A 208 12.97 2.34 -18.17
N SER A 209 14.11 1.67 -17.99
CA SER A 209 15.26 1.77 -18.89
C SER A 209 15.18 0.80 -20.08
N GLY A 210 14.14 -0.03 -20.15
CA GLY A 210 14.02 -1.10 -21.15
C GLY A 210 15.04 -2.22 -20.97
N TRP A 211 15.62 -2.37 -19.77
CA TRP A 211 16.55 -3.43 -19.43
C TRP A 211 15.79 -4.68 -18.97
N ASP A 212 16.45 -5.83 -19.11
CA ASP A 212 15.89 -7.10 -18.66
C ASP A 212 15.90 -7.17 -17.11
N PRO A 213 14.74 -7.27 -16.44
CA PRO A 213 14.69 -7.40 -14.99
C PRO A 213 15.27 -8.72 -14.48
N ASP A 214 15.42 -9.75 -15.33
CA ASP A 214 16.02 -11.04 -14.92
C ASP A 214 17.51 -10.96 -14.62
N GLN A 215 18.18 -9.87 -15.00
CA GLN A 215 19.56 -9.58 -14.60
C GLN A 215 19.73 -9.49 -13.08
N MET A 216 18.64 -9.22 -12.35
CA MET A 216 18.64 -9.12 -10.88
C MET A 216 18.32 -10.45 -10.19
N LEU A 217 18.04 -11.51 -10.94
CA LEU A 217 17.46 -12.75 -10.41
C LEU A 217 18.32 -13.37 -9.30
N ASP A 218 19.63 -13.47 -9.51
CA ASP A 218 20.52 -14.13 -8.55
C ASP A 218 20.60 -13.38 -7.21
N ASP A 219 20.68 -12.05 -7.26
CA ASP A 219 20.69 -11.20 -6.07
C ASP A 219 19.36 -11.29 -5.30
N VAL A 220 18.23 -11.28 -6.02
CA VAL A 220 16.91 -11.44 -5.41
C VAL A 220 16.79 -12.82 -4.77
N VAL A 221 17.20 -13.88 -5.45
CA VAL A 221 17.15 -15.26 -4.93
C VAL A 221 17.97 -15.39 -3.64
N ALA A 222 19.18 -14.82 -3.61
CA ALA A 222 20.01 -14.84 -2.40
C ALA A 222 19.30 -14.17 -1.21
N ARG A 223 18.71 -12.98 -1.42
CA ARG A 223 17.95 -12.27 -0.38
C ARG A 223 16.69 -13.03 0.06
N ILE A 224 15.99 -13.67 -0.86
CA ILE A 224 14.81 -14.48 -0.52
C ILE A 224 15.22 -15.71 0.29
N LYS A 225 16.32 -16.39 -0.05
CA LYS A 225 16.85 -17.50 0.77
C LYS A 225 17.14 -17.04 2.20
N GLU A 226 17.74 -15.86 2.37
CA GLU A 226 18.02 -15.30 3.71
C GLU A 226 16.74 -15.04 4.52
N ARG A 227 15.70 -14.50 3.89
CA ARG A 227 14.43 -14.15 4.57
C ARG A 227 13.46 -15.32 4.75
N LEU A 228 13.61 -16.39 3.99
CA LEU A 228 12.65 -17.49 3.93
C LEU A 228 12.33 -18.12 5.31
N PRO A 229 13.28 -18.30 6.25
CA PRO A 229 12.97 -18.77 7.60
C PRO A 229 11.95 -17.88 8.32
N LEU A 230 12.11 -16.55 8.26
CA LEU A 230 11.18 -15.59 8.87
C LEU A 230 9.79 -15.62 8.21
N MET A 231 9.75 -15.84 6.89
CA MET A 231 8.48 -16.01 6.17
C MET A 231 7.75 -17.28 6.64
N LEU A 232 8.46 -18.39 6.79
CA LEU A 232 7.89 -19.66 7.27
C LEU A 232 7.30 -19.54 8.68
N ASP A 233 8.00 -18.86 9.59
CA ASP A 233 7.53 -18.65 10.96
C ASP A 233 6.21 -17.86 10.98
N SER A 234 6.09 -16.88 10.08
CA SER A 234 4.87 -16.10 9.89
C SER A 234 3.72 -16.95 9.34
N TRP A 235 3.99 -17.80 8.34
CA TRP A 235 2.96 -18.66 7.73
C TRP A 235 2.44 -19.74 8.68
N ARG A 236 3.29 -20.28 9.56
CA ARG A 236 2.92 -21.37 10.50
C ARG A 236 1.71 -21.03 11.35
N ASN A 237 1.61 -19.77 11.78
CA ASN A 237 0.59 -19.33 12.73
C ASN A 237 -0.66 -18.74 12.06
N HIS A 238 -0.68 -18.66 10.73
CA HIS A 238 -1.75 -18.05 9.96
C HIS A 238 -2.85 -19.06 9.62
N SER A 239 -4.13 -18.73 9.90
CA SER A 239 -5.26 -19.65 9.74
C SER A 239 -5.39 -20.25 8.34
N SER A 240 -5.20 -19.46 7.28
CA SER A 240 -5.28 -19.94 5.89
C SER A 240 -4.06 -20.73 5.42
N PHE A 241 -2.94 -20.69 6.14
CA PHE A 241 -1.68 -21.33 5.73
C PHE A 241 -1.34 -22.55 6.59
N ALA A 242 -1.78 -22.58 7.86
CA ALA A 242 -1.52 -23.69 8.77
C ALA A 242 -1.90 -25.08 8.19
N PRO A 243 -3.03 -25.28 7.49
CA PRO A 243 -3.37 -26.57 6.86
C PRO A 243 -2.43 -26.98 5.71
N HIS A 244 -1.58 -26.06 5.25
CA HIS A 244 -0.68 -26.23 4.13
C HIS A 244 0.80 -26.19 4.56
N PHE A 245 1.07 -25.96 5.84
CA PHE A 245 2.39 -25.59 6.34
C PHE A 245 3.45 -26.65 6.05
N ASP A 246 3.16 -27.95 6.27
CA ASP A 246 4.15 -29.01 6.03
C ASP A 246 4.66 -29.03 4.57
N ILE A 247 3.77 -28.72 3.62
CA ILE A 247 4.11 -28.65 2.20
C ILE A 247 4.90 -27.38 1.90
N LEU A 248 4.52 -26.25 2.50
CA LEU A 248 5.25 -24.99 2.36
C LEU A 248 6.67 -25.10 2.93
N ALA A 249 6.82 -25.69 4.11
CA ALA A 249 8.11 -25.94 4.75
C ALA A 249 8.99 -26.86 3.90
N ARG A 250 8.41 -27.93 3.35
CA ARG A 250 9.15 -28.84 2.44
C ARG A 250 9.57 -28.15 1.14
N ALA A 251 8.71 -27.33 0.55
CA ALA A 251 9.06 -26.58 -0.65
C ALA A 251 10.17 -25.56 -0.38
N ALA A 252 10.12 -24.88 0.77
CA ALA A 252 11.16 -23.95 1.19
C ALA A 252 12.51 -24.65 1.38
N ASP A 253 12.53 -25.83 2.00
CA ASP A 253 13.74 -26.67 2.09
C ASP A 253 14.30 -27.02 0.69
N ARG A 254 13.43 -27.40 -0.26
CA ARG A 254 13.87 -27.65 -1.65
C ARG A 254 14.47 -26.40 -2.29
N PHE A 255 13.87 -25.23 -2.08
CA PHE A 255 14.40 -23.97 -2.60
C PHE A 255 15.77 -23.62 -2.01
N GLN A 256 15.97 -23.81 -0.70
CA GLN A 256 17.26 -23.56 -0.05
C GLN A 256 18.37 -24.43 -0.66
N ASN A 257 18.04 -25.69 -0.98
CA ASN A 257 18.95 -26.67 -1.56
C ASN A 257 19.01 -26.64 -3.10
N ASP A 258 18.54 -25.57 -3.75
CA ASP A 258 18.54 -25.38 -5.21
C ASP A 258 17.76 -26.43 -6.02
N ASP A 259 16.90 -27.22 -5.36
CA ASP A 259 15.93 -28.12 -6.00
C ASP A 259 14.68 -27.34 -6.41
N PHE A 260 14.87 -26.46 -7.40
CA PHE A 260 13.82 -25.58 -7.91
C PHE A 260 12.66 -26.33 -8.55
N VAL A 261 12.93 -27.50 -9.14
CA VAL A 261 11.90 -28.33 -9.77
C VAL A 261 10.90 -28.82 -8.73
N SER A 262 11.38 -29.43 -7.66
CA SER A 262 10.51 -29.90 -6.58
C SER A 262 9.82 -28.74 -5.86
N CYS A 263 10.52 -27.62 -5.64
CA CYS A 263 9.92 -26.43 -5.03
C CYS A 263 8.71 -25.93 -5.84
N THR A 264 8.91 -25.70 -7.15
CA THR A 264 7.87 -25.24 -8.07
C THR A 264 6.70 -26.24 -8.13
N GLY A 265 6.99 -27.54 -8.26
CA GLY A 265 5.97 -28.59 -8.30
C GLY A 265 5.13 -28.69 -7.02
N LEU A 266 5.71 -28.35 -5.86
CA LEU A 266 4.97 -28.30 -4.59
C LEU A 266 4.16 -27.01 -4.43
N LEU A 267 4.73 -25.84 -4.74
CA LEU A 267 4.12 -24.55 -4.45
C LEU A 267 3.00 -24.17 -5.40
N PHE A 268 3.14 -24.41 -6.71
CA PHE A 268 2.15 -23.96 -7.69
C PHE A 268 0.75 -24.53 -7.42
N PRO A 269 0.55 -25.85 -7.22
CA PRO A 269 -0.75 -26.38 -6.82
C PRO A 269 -1.19 -25.92 -5.42
N ARG A 270 -0.23 -25.65 -4.52
CA ARG A 270 -0.52 -25.28 -3.14
C ARG A 270 -1.03 -23.85 -3.00
N ILE A 271 -0.58 -22.92 -3.84
CA ILE A 271 -1.11 -21.55 -3.91
C ILE A 271 -2.62 -21.57 -4.15
N GLU A 272 -3.09 -22.34 -5.14
CA GLU A 272 -4.54 -22.50 -5.37
C GLU A 272 -5.25 -23.16 -4.18
N GLY A 273 -4.61 -24.15 -3.53
CA GLY A 273 -5.11 -24.76 -2.30
C GLY A 273 -5.34 -23.73 -1.19
N ILE A 274 -4.38 -22.83 -0.95
CA ILE A 274 -4.49 -21.74 0.03
C ILE A 274 -5.67 -20.83 -0.32
N LEU A 275 -5.77 -20.43 -1.59
CA LEU A 275 -6.87 -19.57 -2.07
C LEU A 275 -8.25 -20.23 -1.86
N ARG A 276 -8.37 -21.54 -2.13
CA ARG A 276 -9.60 -22.32 -1.91
C ARG A 276 -9.96 -22.43 -0.43
N THR A 277 -8.97 -22.65 0.43
CA THR A 277 -9.16 -22.68 1.89
C THR A 277 -9.69 -21.32 2.38
N HIS A 278 -9.11 -20.22 1.91
CA HIS A 278 -9.56 -18.89 2.27
C HIS A 278 -10.97 -18.57 1.74
N HIS A 279 -11.22 -18.82 0.44
CA HIS A 279 -12.53 -18.67 -0.20
C HIS A 279 -13.62 -19.42 0.60
N THR A 280 -13.37 -20.69 0.95
CA THR A 280 -14.29 -21.48 1.79
C THR A 280 -14.47 -20.86 3.19
N SER A 281 -13.39 -20.35 3.80
CA SER A 281 -13.44 -19.76 5.14
C SER A 281 -14.24 -18.46 5.24
N LEU A 282 -14.47 -17.78 4.12
CA LEU A 282 -15.35 -16.62 4.00
C LEU A 282 -16.84 -17.01 3.85
N GLY A 283 -17.15 -18.31 3.79
CA GLY A 283 -18.53 -18.80 3.64
C GLY A 283 -19.13 -18.53 2.26
N THR A 284 -18.30 -18.25 1.25
CA THR A 284 -18.78 -17.95 -0.10
C THR A 284 -19.39 -19.20 -0.75
N THR A 285 -20.57 -19.05 -1.33
CA THR A 285 -21.32 -20.14 -2.00
C THR A 285 -20.95 -20.30 -3.48
N THR A 286 -20.12 -19.41 -4.02
CA THR A 286 -19.73 -19.43 -5.43
C THR A 286 -18.74 -20.55 -5.71
N ARG A 287 -18.73 -21.07 -6.95
CA ARG A 287 -17.74 -22.08 -7.34
C ARG A 287 -16.32 -21.47 -7.30
N PRO A 288 -15.32 -22.14 -6.71
CA PRO A 288 -13.93 -21.68 -6.68
C PRO A 288 -13.27 -21.83 -8.07
N SER A 289 -13.62 -20.90 -8.97
CA SER A 289 -12.95 -20.66 -10.26
C SER A 289 -11.77 -19.71 -10.09
N PRO A 290 -10.78 -19.71 -11.01
CA PRO A 290 -9.66 -18.76 -10.97
C PRO A 290 -10.09 -17.30 -10.75
N ALA A 291 -11.10 -16.83 -11.49
CA ALA A 291 -11.64 -15.47 -11.34
C ALA A 291 -12.21 -15.21 -9.93
N ASN A 292 -12.96 -16.16 -9.37
CA ASN A 292 -13.52 -16.02 -8.01
C ASN A 292 -12.43 -16.10 -6.93
N LEU A 293 -11.42 -16.96 -7.11
CA LEU A 293 -10.29 -17.08 -6.20
C LEU A 293 -9.46 -15.79 -6.19
N THR A 294 -9.16 -15.21 -7.36
CA THR A 294 -8.47 -13.92 -7.45
C THR A 294 -9.27 -12.80 -6.79
N LYS A 295 -10.57 -12.70 -7.10
CA LYS A 295 -11.44 -11.67 -6.53
C LYS A 295 -11.49 -11.75 -5.01
N THR A 296 -11.64 -12.95 -4.47
CA THR A 296 -11.71 -13.15 -3.01
C THR A 296 -10.38 -12.94 -2.33
N ALA A 297 -9.25 -13.28 -2.98
CA ALA A 297 -7.92 -13.09 -2.42
C ALA A 297 -7.64 -11.64 -2.02
N VAL A 298 -8.02 -10.67 -2.85
CA VAL A 298 -7.69 -9.24 -2.64
C VAL A 298 -8.83 -8.43 -2.03
N ALA A 299 -10.00 -9.05 -1.80
CA ALA A 299 -11.25 -8.35 -1.48
C ALA A 299 -11.15 -7.40 -0.29
N SER A 300 -10.44 -7.81 0.77
CA SER A 300 -10.25 -7.04 2.01
C SER A 300 -9.50 -5.72 1.83
N LYS A 301 -8.86 -5.50 0.67
CA LYS A 301 -7.99 -4.36 0.40
C LYS A 301 -8.38 -3.55 -0.84
N LEU A 302 -9.41 -3.96 -1.60
CA LEU A 302 -9.78 -3.31 -2.86
C LEU A 302 -10.21 -1.84 -2.70
N GLU A 303 -10.72 -1.44 -1.54
CA GLU A 303 -11.15 -0.06 -1.28
C GLU A 303 -9.98 0.89 -0.98
N ASN A 304 -8.77 0.35 -0.76
CA ASN A 304 -7.57 1.14 -0.48
C ASN A 304 -6.68 1.23 -1.73
N GLU A 305 -6.95 2.24 -2.57
CA GLU A 305 -6.21 2.49 -3.81
C GLU A 305 -4.71 2.74 -3.56
N LYS A 306 -4.35 3.31 -2.40
CA LYS A 306 -2.97 3.66 -2.01
C LYS A 306 -2.35 2.62 -1.07
N CYS A 307 -2.74 1.36 -1.22
CA CYS A 307 -2.17 0.23 -0.49
C CYS A 307 -0.88 -0.28 -1.17
N LEU A 308 0.21 -0.47 -0.41
CA LEU A 308 1.49 -1.00 -0.93
C LEU A 308 1.41 -2.44 -1.45
N LEU A 309 0.36 -3.17 -1.07
CA LEU A 309 0.10 -4.52 -1.59
C LEU A 309 -0.48 -4.50 -3.01
N LEU A 310 -0.89 -3.32 -3.51
CA LEU A 310 -1.37 -3.08 -4.87
C LEU A 310 -2.48 -4.06 -5.28
N PRO A 311 -3.63 -4.09 -4.56
CA PRO A 311 -4.67 -5.10 -4.69
C PRO A 311 -5.15 -5.31 -6.14
N HIS A 312 -5.41 -4.23 -6.87
CA HIS A 312 -5.85 -4.31 -8.27
C HIS A 312 -4.76 -4.90 -9.17
N ARG A 313 -3.51 -4.44 -9.06
CA ARG A 313 -2.39 -4.95 -9.88
C ARG A 313 -2.05 -6.39 -9.53
N PHE A 314 -2.14 -6.78 -8.26
CA PHE A 314 -1.91 -8.16 -7.84
C PHE A 314 -3.02 -9.09 -8.33
N ALA A 315 -4.28 -8.63 -8.36
CA ALA A 315 -5.37 -9.39 -8.97
C ALA A 315 -5.12 -9.61 -10.48
N THR A 316 -4.66 -8.58 -11.19
CA THR A 316 -4.25 -8.71 -12.59
C THR A 316 -3.09 -9.68 -12.74
N TYR A 317 -2.06 -9.62 -11.87
CA TYR A 317 -0.94 -10.57 -11.88
C TYR A 317 -1.41 -12.01 -11.66
N LEU A 318 -2.29 -12.25 -10.68
CA LEU A 318 -2.84 -13.59 -10.44
C LEU A 318 -3.59 -14.11 -11.65
N SER A 319 -4.35 -13.26 -12.35
CA SER A 319 -5.15 -13.65 -13.50
C SER A 319 -4.30 -13.89 -14.75
N ASN A 320 -3.40 -12.96 -15.05
CA ASN A 320 -2.67 -12.90 -16.32
C ASN A 320 -1.34 -13.67 -16.29
N VAL A 321 -0.78 -13.93 -15.10
CA VAL A 321 0.50 -14.61 -14.94
C VAL A 321 0.32 -15.96 -14.27
N TYR A 322 -0.25 -16.00 -13.05
CA TYR A 322 -0.33 -17.25 -12.28
C TYR A 322 -1.41 -18.22 -12.81
N PHE A 323 -2.64 -17.74 -13.05
CA PHE A 323 -3.75 -18.49 -13.61
C PHE A 323 -3.84 -18.42 -15.14
N ALA A 324 -2.82 -17.88 -15.81
CA ALA A 324 -2.82 -17.76 -17.26
C ALA A 324 -3.22 -19.08 -17.94
N ASP A 325 -4.24 -19.00 -18.79
CA ASP A 325 -4.64 -20.12 -19.63
C ASP A 325 -3.46 -20.51 -20.52
N PHE A 326 -3.23 -21.82 -20.66
CA PHE A 326 -2.22 -22.32 -21.59
C PHE A 326 -2.89 -22.79 -22.87
N ASN A 327 -2.28 -22.47 -24.01
CA ASN A 327 -2.65 -23.06 -25.28
C ASN A 327 -1.74 -24.27 -25.56
N PRO A 328 -2.26 -25.51 -25.56
CA PRO A 328 -1.45 -26.72 -25.78
C PRO A 328 -0.85 -26.81 -27.20
N VAL A 329 -1.28 -25.94 -28.12
CA VAL A 329 -0.80 -25.88 -29.51
C VAL A 329 0.31 -24.83 -29.68
N ALA A 330 0.53 -23.94 -28.71
CA ALA A 330 1.59 -22.95 -28.76
C ALA A 330 2.96 -23.60 -28.48
N HIS A 331 3.99 -23.20 -29.24
CA HIS A 331 5.35 -23.74 -29.08
C HIS A 331 6.07 -23.26 -27.82
N ASP A 332 5.68 -22.10 -27.27
CA ASP A 332 6.22 -21.54 -26.03
C ASP A 332 5.18 -21.63 -24.91
N ILE A 333 5.10 -22.79 -24.27
CA ILE A 333 4.27 -22.99 -23.08
C ILE A 333 5.05 -22.46 -21.89
N ASN A 334 4.46 -21.48 -21.21
CA ASN A 334 5.03 -20.79 -20.06
C ASN A 334 4.60 -21.44 -18.72
N VAL A 335 5.40 -21.36 -17.64
CA VAL A 335 4.93 -21.79 -16.30
C VAL A 335 3.75 -20.95 -15.86
N SER A 336 2.62 -21.62 -15.66
CA SER A 336 1.43 -21.15 -14.97
C SER A 336 0.89 -22.30 -14.12
N ARG A 337 -0.08 -22.03 -13.25
CA ARG A 337 -0.78 -23.10 -12.51
C ARG A 337 -1.29 -24.19 -13.46
N HIS A 338 -1.83 -23.80 -14.61
CA HIS A 338 -2.43 -24.75 -15.54
C HIS A 338 -1.38 -25.60 -16.26
N SER A 339 -0.27 -25.01 -16.72
CA SER A 339 0.79 -25.80 -17.38
C SER A 339 1.49 -26.77 -16.43
N VAL A 340 1.67 -26.40 -15.15
CA VAL A 340 2.21 -27.29 -14.11
C VAL A 340 1.23 -28.41 -13.77
N ALA A 341 -0.05 -28.08 -13.51
CA ALA A 341 -1.05 -29.07 -13.11
C ALA A 341 -1.38 -30.08 -14.22
N HIS A 342 -1.25 -29.68 -15.48
CA HIS A 342 -1.49 -30.56 -16.63
C HIS A 342 -0.21 -31.25 -17.14
N GLY A 343 0.95 -31.02 -16.52
CA GLY A 343 2.22 -31.66 -16.89
C GLY A 343 2.74 -31.25 -18.28
N VAL A 344 2.34 -30.07 -18.75
CA VAL A 344 2.65 -29.56 -20.11
C VAL A 344 3.80 -28.56 -20.07
N ALA A 345 4.11 -27.98 -18.91
CA ALA A 345 5.29 -27.15 -18.72
C ALA A 345 6.57 -27.96 -19.00
N SER A 346 7.46 -27.41 -19.83
CA SER A 346 8.73 -28.07 -20.14
C SER A 346 9.65 -28.08 -18.92
N ALA A 347 10.53 -29.08 -18.82
CA ALA A 347 11.45 -29.21 -17.68
C ALA A 347 12.34 -27.96 -17.48
N SER A 348 12.69 -27.24 -18.55
CA SER A 348 13.44 -25.98 -18.50
C SER A 348 12.71 -24.83 -17.83
N GLU A 349 11.39 -24.93 -17.70
CA GLU A 349 10.60 -23.90 -17.04
C GLU A 349 10.54 -24.04 -15.51
N PHE A 350 10.82 -25.24 -15.01
CA PHE A 350 10.97 -25.53 -13.59
C PHE A 350 12.35 -25.07 -13.10
N ASN A 351 12.56 -23.75 -13.11
CA ASN A 351 13.84 -23.13 -12.86
C ASN A 351 13.83 -22.22 -11.61
N LYS A 352 14.99 -21.63 -11.35
CA LYS A 352 15.24 -20.72 -10.22
C LYS A 352 14.18 -19.61 -10.11
N LYS A 353 13.83 -18.98 -11.23
CA LYS A 353 12.86 -17.87 -11.28
C LYS A 353 11.46 -18.34 -10.90
N SER A 354 10.97 -19.44 -11.47
CA SER A 354 9.61 -19.94 -11.17
C SER A 354 9.46 -20.34 -9.70
N ALA A 355 10.49 -20.95 -9.10
CA ALA A 355 10.48 -21.31 -7.68
C ALA A 355 10.46 -20.07 -6.77
N MET A 356 11.29 -19.06 -7.07
CA MET A 356 11.33 -17.80 -6.33
C MET A 356 10.00 -17.04 -6.45
N LEU A 357 9.42 -16.93 -7.66
CA LEU A 357 8.12 -16.28 -7.85
C LEU A 357 7.00 -16.99 -7.09
N ALA A 358 7.03 -18.32 -7.02
CA ALA A 358 6.04 -19.07 -6.24
C ALA A 358 6.12 -18.73 -4.74
N ILE A 359 7.32 -18.64 -4.17
CA ILE A 359 7.54 -18.21 -2.79
C ILE A 359 6.99 -16.79 -2.57
N LEU A 360 7.30 -15.87 -3.48
CA LEU A 360 6.85 -14.47 -3.40
C LEU A 360 5.33 -14.34 -3.51
N VAL A 361 4.66 -15.13 -4.35
CA VAL A 361 3.19 -15.17 -4.44
C VAL A 361 2.57 -15.69 -3.14
N VAL A 362 3.10 -16.78 -2.58
CA VAL A 362 2.67 -17.31 -1.28
C VAL A 362 2.81 -16.23 -0.20
N HIS A 363 3.94 -15.53 -0.19
CA HIS A 363 4.20 -14.48 0.79
C HIS A 363 3.32 -13.23 0.59
N GLN A 364 3.03 -12.85 -0.65
CA GLN A 364 2.11 -11.73 -0.94
C GLN A 364 0.70 -12.07 -0.44
N LEU A 365 0.23 -13.30 -0.69
CA LEU A 365 -1.06 -13.77 -0.21
C LEU A 365 -1.15 -13.72 1.32
N PHE A 366 -0.06 -14.01 2.04
CA PHE A 366 -0.06 -13.95 3.51
C PHE A 366 -0.52 -12.57 4.03
N TYR A 367 -0.23 -11.47 3.34
CA TYR A 367 -0.67 -10.14 3.75
C TYR A 367 -2.10 -9.77 3.31
N PHE A 368 -2.65 -10.46 2.32
CA PHE A 368 -4.02 -10.25 1.86
C PHE A 368 -5.04 -11.04 2.67
N LEU A 369 -4.69 -12.28 3.03
CA LEU A 369 -5.62 -13.19 3.68
C LEU A 369 -5.73 -12.87 5.16
N GLU A 370 -6.95 -12.83 5.69
CA GLU A 370 -7.19 -12.51 7.11
C GLU A 370 -6.72 -13.63 8.05
N ASN A 371 -6.09 -13.22 9.15
CA ASN A 371 -5.77 -14.12 10.26
C ASN A 371 -6.87 -14.05 11.34
N LYS A 372 -7.88 -14.92 11.23
CA LYS A 372 -9.00 -14.99 12.19
C LYS A 372 -8.56 -15.28 13.64
N ARG A 373 -7.35 -15.82 13.86
CA ARG A 373 -6.79 -15.99 15.22
C ARG A 373 -6.42 -14.66 15.90
N SER A 374 -6.09 -13.61 15.14
CA SER A 374 -5.74 -12.31 15.72
C SER A 374 -6.97 -11.48 16.12
N GLU A 375 -8.09 -11.63 15.42
CA GLU A 375 -9.33 -10.89 15.74
C GLU A 375 -10.01 -11.38 17.02
N ALA A 376 -9.95 -12.69 17.30
CA ALA A 376 -10.48 -13.25 18.55
C ALA A 376 -9.67 -12.76 19.77
N ASN A 377 -8.35 -12.61 19.62
CA ASN A 377 -7.50 -12.02 20.66
C ASN A 377 -7.70 -10.50 20.78
N ASN A 378 -7.82 -9.76 19.67
CA ASN A 378 -8.04 -8.31 19.72
C ASN A 378 -9.42 -7.93 20.29
N ARG A 379 -10.46 -8.74 20.08
CA ARG A 379 -11.76 -8.56 20.74
C ARG A 379 -11.75 -8.90 22.23
N ALA A 380 -10.88 -9.82 22.66
CA ALA A 380 -10.71 -10.16 24.08
C ALA A 380 -9.83 -9.15 24.84
N VAL A 381 -8.88 -8.51 24.16
CA VAL A 381 -7.95 -7.51 24.74
C VAL A 381 -8.58 -6.13 24.88
N GLY A 382 -9.72 -5.84 24.22
CA GLY A 382 -10.51 -4.62 24.43
C GLY A 382 -11.13 -4.47 25.84
N ALA A 383 -10.85 -5.38 26.79
CA ALA A 383 -11.34 -5.36 28.16
C ALA A 383 -10.23 -5.49 29.24
N ALA A 384 -8.93 -5.44 28.90
CA ALA A 384 -7.83 -5.54 29.87
C ALA A 384 -6.61 -4.67 29.45
N PRO A 385 -5.81 -4.16 30.40
CA PRO A 385 -4.75 -3.21 30.10
C PRO A 385 -3.59 -3.89 29.35
N GLU A 386 -3.07 -3.13 28.38
CA GLU A 386 -1.92 -3.33 27.49
C GLU A 386 -1.04 -4.58 27.71
N GLY A 387 -1.11 -5.48 26.73
CA GLY A 387 -0.16 -6.57 26.56
C GLY A 387 -0.43 -7.36 25.29
N ASN A 388 0.43 -7.17 24.28
CA ASN A 388 0.56 -7.97 23.06
C ASN A 388 -0.54 -7.85 21.98
N VAL A 389 -0.46 -6.78 21.16
CA VAL A 389 -0.99 -6.77 19.79
C VAL A 389 0.11 -6.29 18.85
N GLN A 390 0.35 -7.00 17.74
CA GLN A 390 1.34 -6.69 16.70
C GLN A 390 0.96 -5.47 15.83
N GLY A 391 0.72 -4.32 16.46
CA GLY A 391 0.74 -3.01 15.81
C GLY A 391 1.94 -2.26 16.35
N CYS A 392 2.89 -1.88 15.49
CA CYS A 392 3.98 -1.02 15.91
C CYS A 392 3.55 0.43 15.65
N GLU A 393 3.41 1.21 16.72
CA GLU A 393 3.34 2.67 16.62
C GLU A 393 4.76 3.19 16.52
N VAL A 394 5.07 3.80 15.39
CA VAL A 394 6.41 4.32 15.11
C VAL A 394 6.29 5.83 14.92
N PRO A 395 7.10 6.65 15.61
CA PRO A 395 7.23 8.06 15.26
C PRO A 395 7.72 8.14 13.82
N CYS A 396 7.02 8.88 12.96
CA CYS A 396 7.54 9.15 11.62
C CYS A 396 8.80 10.00 11.76
N ALA A 397 9.93 9.53 11.22
CA ALA A 397 11.11 10.38 11.08
C ALA A 397 10.79 11.48 10.06
N GLY A 398 10.91 12.74 10.49
CA GLY A 398 10.81 13.92 9.62
C GLY A 398 11.96 14.02 8.62
#